data_AF-B7FTF0-F1
#
_entry.id   AF-B7FTF0-F1
#
_cell.length_a   1.000
_cell.length_b   1.000
_cell.length_c   1.000
_cell.angle_alpha   90.00
_cell.angle_beta   90.00
_cell.angle_gamma   90.00
#
_symmetry.space_group_name_H-M   'P 1'
#
loop_
_entity.id
_entity.type
_entity.pdbx_description
1 polymer ?
#
loop_
_entity_poly.entity_id
_entity_poly.type
_entity_poly.pdbx_seq_one_letter_code
_entity_poly.pdbx_strand_id
1 'polypeptide(L)'
;MVREADEEEAMLPNGVADRRTSSSPSICFPPCGRSSLLIGNAFDLIVVQNEHEFAAGDAIFWFGVKFLKIGACDSGGSRIVLEVAQGKRSAVRFPIVHQKIQEPEPPLEYHPSDGAIVAKNRKTRLSTNAARTEHDPTALSQLANLLESGVNSARYLLLDGDDYVLGVAPVNVFLWSTRDRLLVVDIDGTITRSNLRGVIDTILTEQYTYCHDGVCQFLSSIENVRMLYLTSRPIGIANTTRKFLSQLRQAQSHQLPGGPLLGFTGSMAKVLLMELVSKSVHEFKREALTTNVVRPFLQLGVRNVFLAGFGNSLMDMQAYHGAGMQMHQIYLVDKRSRIYCLDCKANREPLRNQDYMHARGTLFEGYQDSKLMAHILGQALIETFDTKPKLAASLKIV
;
A
#
# COMPACT_ATOMS: atom_id res chain seq x y z
N MET A 1 -39.41 37.81 -45.07
CA MET A 1 -40.61 37.80 -44.21
C MET A 1 -40.33 36.88 -43.05
N VAL A 2 -40.46 37.44 -41.84
CA VAL A 2 -40.37 36.78 -40.55
C VAL A 2 -41.63 35.92 -40.33
N ARG A 3 -41.49 34.76 -39.66
CA ARG A 3 -42.27 34.41 -38.45
C ARG A 3 -41.76 33.13 -37.77
N GLU A 4 -41.53 33.30 -36.48
CA GLU A 4 -41.24 32.34 -35.41
C GLU A 4 -42.49 31.56 -34.96
N ALA A 5 -42.25 30.42 -34.32
CA ALA A 5 -42.88 29.85 -33.11
C ALA A 5 -42.31 28.42 -32.98
N ASP A 6 -41.51 28.00 -32.01
CA ASP A 6 -41.57 28.00 -30.53
C ASP A 6 -41.90 26.61 -29.97
N GLU A 7 -41.04 26.19 -29.04
CA GLU A 7 -41.21 25.21 -27.94
C GLU A 7 -41.40 23.72 -28.34
N GLU A 8 -40.78 22.72 -27.69
CA GLU A 8 -40.69 22.53 -26.24
C GLU A 8 -39.55 21.55 -25.88
N GLU A 9 -38.77 21.92 -24.86
CA GLU A 9 -37.61 21.24 -24.31
C GLU A 9 -38.07 20.25 -23.22
N ALA A 10 -37.98 18.94 -23.48
CA ALA A 10 -38.35 17.91 -22.51
C ALA A 10 -37.22 17.65 -21.51
N MET A 11 -37.33 18.28 -20.34
CA MET A 11 -36.62 17.92 -19.11
C MET A 11 -36.81 16.44 -18.75
N LEU A 12 -35.71 15.73 -18.49
CA LEU A 12 -35.69 14.48 -17.70
C LEU A 12 -34.87 14.69 -16.41
N PRO A 13 -35.27 14.03 -15.31
CA PRO A 13 -35.00 14.51 -13.96
C PRO A 13 -33.57 14.20 -13.49
N ASN A 14 -33.03 15.14 -12.71
CA ASN A 14 -31.77 15.07 -11.99
C ASN A 14 -31.66 13.79 -11.13
N GLY A 15 -30.95 12.80 -11.65
CA GLY A 15 -30.36 11.73 -10.86
C GLY A 15 -29.07 12.22 -10.22
N VAL A 16 -29.03 12.23 -8.89
CA VAL A 16 -27.88 12.64 -8.07
C VAL A 16 -26.69 11.71 -8.33
N ALA A 17 -25.82 12.10 -9.25
CA ALA A 17 -24.49 11.52 -9.40
C ALA A 17 -23.56 12.17 -8.38
N ASP A 18 -23.17 11.41 -7.36
CA ASP A 18 -22.18 11.78 -6.33
C ASP A 18 -20.84 12.11 -7.01
N ARG A 19 -20.61 13.40 -7.28
CA ARG A 19 -19.33 13.92 -7.76
C ARG A 19 -18.31 13.89 -6.63
N ARG A 20 -17.73 12.72 -6.36
CA ARG A 20 -16.42 12.64 -5.71
C ARG A 20 -15.33 12.53 -6.77
N THR A 21 -15.14 13.62 -7.49
CA THR A 21 -13.88 13.87 -8.17
C THR A 21 -12.81 13.98 -7.09
N SER A 22 -11.83 13.07 -7.13
CA SER A 22 -10.62 13.11 -6.31
C SER A 22 -9.75 14.31 -6.71
N SER A 23 -10.12 15.51 -6.30
CA SER A 23 -9.17 16.60 -6.15
C SER A 23 -8.50 16.42 -4.79
N SER A 24 -7.30 15.84 -4.76
CA SER A 24 -6.47 15.88 -3.56
C SER A 24 -6.37 17.35 -3.12
N PRO A 25 -6.73 17.71 -1.88
CA PRO A 25 -6.47 19.06 -1.39
C PRO A 25 -4.98 19.34 -1.59
N SER A 26 -4.65 20.51 -2.12
CA SER A 26 -3.28 20.97 -2.30
C SER A 26 -2.62 21.18 -0.94
N ILE A 27 -2.18 20.08 -0.33
CA ILE A 27 -1.39 20.06 0.89
C ILE A 27 -0.05 20.70 0.54
N CYS A 28 0.18 21.92 1.02
CA CYS A 28 1.37 22.69 0.74
C CYS A 28 2.37 22.49 1.88
N PHE A 29 3.42 21.72 1.63
CA PHE A 29 4.54 21.64 2.55
C PHE A 29 5.44 22.89 2.39
N PRO A 30 6.02 23.42 3.47
CA PRO A 30 6.97 24.52 3.35
C PRO A 30 8.16 24.11 2.48
N PRO A 31 8.66 25.01 1.61
CA PRO A 31 9.79 24.73 0.73
C PRO A 31 11.06 24.45 1.55
N CYS A 32 11.79 23.39 1.19
CA CYS A 32 13.10 23.10 1.77
C CYS A 32 14.13 24.04 1.12
N GLY A 33 14.65 25.00 1.87
CA GLY A 33 15.58 26.00 1.35
C GLY A 33 16.99 25.44 1.16
N ARG A 34 17.30 24.85 0.00
CA ARG A 34 18.63 24.76 -0.65
C ARG A 34 18.60 23.88 -1.92
N SER A 35 19.57 24.09 -2.80
CA SER A 35 19.67 23.54 -4.16
C SER A 35 20.22 22.10 -4.29
N SER A 36 20.54 21.42 -3.18
CA SER A 36 21.19 20.08 -3.20
C SER A 36 20.54 19.08 -2.24
N LEU A 37 19.21 18.95 -2.32
CA LEU A 37 18.44 18.02 -1.50
C LEU A 37 18.50 16.60 -2.06
N LEU A 38 18.78 15.59 -1.23
CA LEU A 38 18.64 14.19 -1.62
C LEU A 38 17.17 13.85 -1.86
N ILE A 39 16.84 13.36 -3.06
CA ILE A 39 15.51 12.84 -3.38
C ILE A 39 15.45 11.38 -2.98
N GLY A 40 14.67 11.10 -1.94
CA GLY A 40 14.42 9.75 -1.46
C GLY A 40 13.19 9.09 -2.07
N ASN A 41 13.04 7.81 -1.77
CA ASN A 41 11.87 7.00 -2.09
C ASN A 41 11.34 6.35 -0.81
N ALA A 42 10.05 6.05 -0.78
CA ALA A 42 9.41 5.34 0.32
C ALA A 42 8.37 4.36 -0.20
N PHE A 43 8.07 3.33 0.58
CA PHE A 43 6.81 2.60 0.45
C PHE A 43 5.74 3.26 1.33
N ASP A 44 4.49 3.08 0.93
CA ASP A 44 3.38 3.76 1.58
C ASP A 44 3.10 3.17 2.97
N LEU A 45 2.73 4.03 3.92
CA LEU A 45 2.45 3.64 5.30
C LEU A 45 0.97 3.32 5.45
N ILE A 46 0.64 2.18 6.05
CA ILE A 46 -0.75 1.78 6.35
C ILE A 46 -0.96 1.91 7.85
N VAL A 47 -1.97 2.68 8.23
CA VAL A 47 -2.49 2.82 9.59
C VAL A 47 -3.90 2.24 9.62
N VAL A 48 -4.16 1.34 10.54
CA VAL A 48 -5.45 0.69 10.75
C VAL A 48 -6.04 1.23 12.05
N GLN A 49 -7.34 1.52 12.04
CA GLN A 49 -8.06 2.02 13.20
C GLN A 49 -9.29 1.17 13.55
N ASN A 50 -9.54 1.04 14.84
CA ASN A 50 -10.76 0.49 15.43
C ASN A 50 -11.24 1.38 16.57
N GLU A 51 -12.27 2.21 16.35
CA GLU A 51 -12.86 3.16 17.31
C GLU A 51 -11.84 4.09 18.00
N HIS A 52 -11.05 3.58 18.94
CA HIS A 52 -10.03 4.29 19.72
C HIS A 52 -8.63 3.64 19.70
N GLU A 53 -8.48 2.50 19.02
CA GLU A 53 -7.22 1.76 18.91
C GLU A 53 -6.63 1.91 17.51
N PHE A 54 -5.29 2.00 17.46
CA PHE A 54 -4.55 2.21 16.22
C PHE A 54 -3.38 1.24 16.13
N ALA A 55 -3.17 0.72 14.94
CA ALA A 55 -2.01 -0.10 14.60
C ALA A 55 -1.45 0.35 13.25
N ALA A 56 -0.17 0.15 13.01
CA ALA A 56 0.46 0.58 11.76
C ALA A 56 1.53 -0.41 11.29
N GLY A 57 1.74 -0.44 9.98
CA GLY A 57 2.90 -1.06 9.37
C GLY A 57 4.18 -0.25 9.59
N ASP A 58 5.30 -0.79 9.12
CA ASP A 58 6.61 -0.18 9.28
C ASP A 58 6.78 1.08 8.40
N ALA A 59 7.50 2.07 8.94
CA ALA A 59 7.96 3.22 8.17
C ALA A 59 9.18 2.83 7.32
N ILE A 60 9.01 2.73 6.00
CA ILE A 60 10.03 2.24 5.07
C ILE A 60 10.40 3.32 4.03
N PHE A 61 11.67 3.73 4.03
CA PHE A 61 12.20 4.79 3.17
C PHE A 61 13.67 4.55 2.76
N TRP A 62 14.15 5.33 1.79
CA TRP A 62 15.50 5.25 1.23
C TRP A 62 15.96 6.59 0.65
N PHE A 63 17.19 7.04 0.96
CA PHE A 63 17.73 8.37 0.59
C PHE A 63 19.01 8.35 -0.28
N GLY A 64 19.31 7.27 -1.01
CA GLY A 64 20.48 7.23 -1.89
C GLY A 64 21.81 6.94 -1.20
N VAL A 65 22.57 5.98 -1.75
CA VAL A 65 23.99 5.62 -1.51
C VAL A 65 24.49 5.28 -0.09
N LYS A 66 23.70 5.42 0.98
CA LYS A 66 23.94 4.69 2.23
C LYS A 66 22.76 3.76 2.49
N PHE A 67 23.02 2.45 2.49
CA PHE A 67 22.21 1.53 3.29
C PHE A 67 22.40 1.96 4.75
N LEU A 68 21.66 2.97 5.20
CA LEU A 68 21.44 3.16 6.61
C LEU A 68 20.53 2.01 7.04
N LYS A 69 21.13 0.83 7.27
CA LYS A 69 20.66 -0.03 8.35
C LYS A 69 20.47 0.91 9.53
N ILE A 70 19.26 0.95 10.07
CA ILE A 70 18.85 1.92 11.08
C ILE A 70 19.71 1.87 12.36
N GLY A 71 20.59 0.87 12.50
CA GLY A 71 21.66 0.83 13.51
C GLY A 71 22.89 1.72 13.24
N ALA A 72 22.88 2.62 12.24
CA ALA A 72 24.03 3.50 11.92
C ALA A 72 23.72 5.01 11.95
N CYS A 73 22.60 5.43 12.55
CA CYS A 73 22.38 6.85 12.90
C CYS A 73 23.07 7.28 14.21
N ASP A 74 23.71 6.36 14.93
CA ASP A 74 24.24 6.65 16.28
C ASP A 74 25.59 7.38 16.32
N SER A 75 26.22 7.66 15.17
CA SER A 75 27.57 8.26 15.15
C SER A 75 27.69 9.64 14.50
N GLY A 76 26.59 10.26 14.05
CA GLY A 76 26.65 11.53 13.31
C GLY A 76 25.51 12.54 13.51
N GLY A 77 24.62 12.34 14.49
CA GLY A 77 23.54 13.30 14.80
C GLY A 77 22.39 13.35 13.78
N SER A 78 22.49 12.68 12.63
CA SER A 78 21.40 12.63 11.65
C SER A 78 20.23 11.78 12.15
N ARG A 79 19.01 12.22 11.82
CA ARG A 79 17.75 11.58 12.25
C ARG A 79 16.69 11.65 11.16
N ILE A 80 15.65 10.84 11.29
CA ILE A 80 14.57 10.77 10.30
C ILE A 80 13.24 11.07 10.98
N VAL A 81 12.43 11.90 10.35
CA VAL A 81 11.07 12.24 10.80
C VAL A 81 10.07 12.02 9.69
N LEU A 82 8.87 11.57 10.04
CA LEU A 82 7.67 11.67 9.21
C LEU A 82 7.03 13.03 9.45
N GLU A 83 6.98 13.87 8.43
CA GLU A 83 6.29 15.16 8.47
C GLU A 83 4.92 15.04 7.81
N VAL A 84 3.87 15.35 8.59
CA VAL A 84 2.47 15.33 8.15
C VAL A 84 1.92 16.74 8.23
N ALA A 85 1.40 17.24 7.12
CA ALA A 85 0.87 18.60 7.04
C ALA A 85 -0.62 18.64 7.42
N GLN A 86 -1.00 19.65 8.19
CA GLN A 86 -2.40 19.92 8.60
C GLN A 86 -2.97 21.13 7.86
N GLY A 87 -3.16 21.02 6.54
CA GLY A 87 -3.71 22.12 5.74
C GLY A 87 -2.89 23.42 5.88
N LYS A 88 -3.48 24.46 6.49
CA LYS A 88 -2.82 25.77 6.74
C LYS A 88 -2.02 25.86 8.05
N ARG A 89 -2.06 24.83 8.91
CA ARG A 89 -1.32 24.81 10.19
C ARG A 89 0.11 24.31 9.98
N SER A 90 0.98 24.60 10.96
CA SER A 90 2.34 24.06 11.01
C SER A 90 2.31 22.53 10.91
N ALA A 91 3.17 21.97 10.07
CA ALA A 91 3.31 20.53 9.94
C ALA A 91 3.79 19.89 11.25
N VAL A 92 3.34 18.68 11.53
CA VAL A 92 3.73 17.90 12.71
C VAL A 92 4.78 16.89 12.29
N ARG A 93 5.83 16.74 13.09
CA ARG A 93 6.95 15.82 12.81
C ARG A 93 6.99 14.71 13.84
N PHE A 94 7.02 13.48 13.36
CA PHE A 94 7.15 12.27 14.18
C PHE A 94 8.51 11.62 13.93
N PRO A 95 9.40 11.53 14.93
CA PRO A 95 10.66 10.81 14.80
C PRO A 95 10.43 9.35 14.44
N ILE A 96 11.29 8.80 13.58
CA ILE A 96 11.28 7.39 13.21
C ILE A 96 12.53 6.72 13.77
N VAL A 97 12.32 5.67 14.58
CA VAL A 97 13.38 4.87 15.19
C VAL A 97 13.07 3.40 14.96
N HIS A 98 14.01 2.65 14.39
CA HIS A 98 13.82 1.24 14.01
C HIS A 98 12.54 0.97 13.19
N GLN A 99 12.21 1.86 12.24
CA GLN A 99 10.98 1.83 11.43
C GLN A 99 9.69 2.11 12.21
N LYS A 100 9.79 2.45 13.50
CA LYS A 100 8.64 2.74 14.37
C LYS A 100 8.49 4.24 14.58
N ILE A 101 7.25 4.70 14.50
CA ILE A 101 6.84 6.07 14.77
C ILE A 101 6.93 6.32 16.27
N GLN A 102 7.60 7.41 16.63
CA GLN A 102 7.73 7.90 18.01
C GLN A 102 6.82 9.12 18.22
N GLU A 103 6.63 9.52 19.48
CA GLU A 103 5.84 10.71 19.82
C GLU A 103 6.35 11.96 19.06
N PRO A 104 5.44 12.84 18.61
CA PRO A 104 5.76 13.98 17.78
C PRO A 104 6.58 15.01 18.54
N GLU A 105 7.37 15.74 17.77
CA GLU A 105 8.13 16.86 18.26
C GLU A 105 7.20 18.04 18.57
N PRO A 106 7.52 18.83 19.60
CA PRO A 106 6.79 20.08 19.83
C PRO A 106 6.87 20.96 18.57
N PRO A 107 5.82 21.74 18.26
CA PRO A 107 5.82 22.62 17.10
C PRO A 107 7.05 23.52 17.10
N LEU A 108 7.68 23.68 15.93
CA LEU A 108 8.74 24.68 15.76
C LEU A 108 8.10 26.07 15.93
N GLU A 109 8.36 26.74 17.05
CA GLU A 109 7.99 28.15 17.25
C GLU A 109 8.83 29.02 16.31
N TYR A 110 8.17 29.69 15.35
CA TYR A 110 8.81 30.74 14.55
C TYR A 110 8.93 32.01 15.40
N HIS A 111 10.16 32.38 15.77
CA HIS A 111 10.44 33.66 16.44
C HIS A 111 10.95 34.68 15.41
N PRO A 112 10.15 35.72 15.07
CA PRO A 112 10.48 36.67 14.01
C PRO A 112 11.65 37.62 14.32
N SER A 113 12.22 37.60 15.52
CA SER A 113 13.24 38.56 15.95
C SER A 113 14.67 38.26 15.49
N ASP A 114 15.04 36.99 15.25
CA ASP A 114 16.46 36.61 15.14
C ASP A 114 16.83 35.81 13.88
N GLY A 115 15.90 35.56 12.96
CA GLY A 115 16.17 34.85 11.70
C GLY A 115 16.70 33.41 11.86
N ALA A 116 16.73 32.88 13.08
CA ALA A 116 17.25 31.56 13.43
C ALA A 116 16.12 30.66 13.95
N ILE A 117 16.05 29.43 13.43
CA ILE A 117 15.21 28.37 13.96
C ILE A 117 15.93 27.85 15.21
N VAL A 118 15.51 28.27 16.40
CA VAL A 118 16.04 27.74 17.66
C VAL A 118 15.07 26.68 18.17
N ALA A 119 15.37 25.41 17.91
CA ALA A 119 14.77 24.32 18.67
C ALA A 119 15.15 24.54 20.15
N LYS A 120 14.16 24.75 21.04
CA LYS A 120 14.43 24.76 22.48
C LYS A 120 15.15 23.45 22.81
N ASN A 121 16.36 23.58 23.35
CA ASN A 121 17.18 22.49 23.89
C ASN A 121 16.37 21.64 24.89
N ARG A 122 15.58 20.72 24.37
CA ARG A 122 15.36 19.44 25.00
C ARG A 122 16.04 18.47 24.06
N LYS A 123 17.26 18.06 24.44
CA LYS A 123 17.64 16.68 24.26
C LYS A 123 16.53 15.87 24.92
N THR A 124 15.42 15.61 24.21
CA THR A 124 14.60 14.45 24.48
C THR A 124 15.64 13.35 24.48
N ARG A 125 15.92 12.82 25.67
CA ARG A 125 16.61 11.55 25.77
C ARG A 125 15.78 10.66 24.86
N LEU A 126 16.27 10.41 23.64
CA LEU A 126 15.96 9.19 22.92
C LEU A 126 16.29 8.15 23.96
N SER A 127 15.24 7.71 24.65
CA SER A 127 15.38 6.74 25.71
C SER A 127 16.18 5.61 25.09
N THR A 128 17.18 5.12 25.79
CA THR A 128 17.87 3.87 25.51
C THR A 128 16.92 2.66 25.60
N ASN A 129 15.63 2.87 25.33
CA ASN A 129 14.59 1.86 25.30
C ASN A 129 15.02 0.84 24.26
N ALA A 130 15.20 -0.39 24.74
CA ALA A 130 15.33 -1.58 23.93
C ALA A 130 14.42 -1.47 22.70
N ALA A 131 14.94 -1.86 21.52
CA ALA A 131 14.24 -1.74 20.25
C ALA A 131 12.79 -2.21 20.39
N ARG A 132 11.85 -1.25 20.47
CA ARG A 132 10.43 -1.57 20.54
C ARG A 132 10.08 -2.31 19.26
N THR A 133 9.45 -3.47 19.38
CA THR A 133 9.01 -4.28 18.24
C THR A 133 7.75 -3.69 17.58
N GLU A 134 7.15 -2.66 18.19
CA GLU A 134 5.87 -2.04 17.83
C GLU A 134 5.95 -0.52 17.92
N HIS A 135 4.98 0.16 17.29
CA HIS A 135 4.85 1.61 17.34
C HIS A 135 4.40 2.06 18.74
N ASP A 136 4.74 3.28 19.12
CA ASP A 136 4.19 3.87 20.34
C ASP A 136 2.67 4.15 20.16
N PRO A 137 1.78 3.63 21.03
CA PRO A 137 0.34 3.83 20.87
C PRO A 137 -0.09 5.30 20.95
N THR A 138 0.55 6.11 21.79
CA THR A 138 0.28 7.55 21.91
C THR A 138 0.65 8.25 20.61
N ALA A 139 1.82 7.92 20.05
CA ALA A 139 2.26 8.46 18.76
C ALA A 139 1.30 8.10 17.62
N LEU A 140 0.82 6.85 17.56
CA LEU A 140 -0.15 6.43 16.54
C LEU A 140 -1.50 7.15 16.69
N SER A 141 -1.99 7.30 17.92
CA SER A 141 -3.21 8.06 18.20
C SER A 141 -3.08 9.52 17.75
N GLN A 142 -1.96 10.17 18.08
CA GLN A 142 -1.70 11.54 17.66
C GLN A 142 -1.53 11.68 16.15
N LEU A 143 -0.84 10.74 15.50
CA LEU A 143 -0.75 10.68 14.04
C LEU A 143 -2.13 10.54 13.41
N ALA A 144 -2.94 9.58 13.87
CA ALA A 144 -4.27 9.30 13.33
C ALA A 144 -5.20 10.51 13.42
N ASN A 145 -5.10 11.33 14.48
CA ASN A 145 -5.84 12.59 14.61
C ASN A 145 -5.48 13.66 13.55
N LEU A 146 -4.38 13.48 12.81
CA LEU A 146 -4.00 14.35 11.70
C LEU A 146 -4.45 13.82 10.33
N LEU A 147 -4.98 12.60 10.26
CA LEU A 147 -5.27 11.89 9.02
C LEU A 147 -6.78 11.86 8.73
N GLU A 148 -7.14 11.93 7.46
CA GLU A 148 -8.47 11.61 6.96
C GLU A 148 -8.55 10.12 6.56
N SER A 149 -9.75 9.55 6.53
CA SER A 149 -9.95 8.18 6.04
C SER A 149 -9.51 8.07 4.59
N GLY A 150 -8.73 7.04 4.26
CA GLY A 150 -8.13 6.88 2.94
C GLY A 150 -6.73 7.49 2.88
N VAL A 151 -6.41 8.15 1.76
CA VAL A 151 -5.05 8.57 1.43
C VAL A 151 -4.71 9.96 1.97
N ASN A 152 -3.54 10.10 2.59
CA ASN A 152 -2.99 11.35 3.10
C ASN A 152 -1.57 11.54 2.60
N SER A 153 -1.22 12.73 2.11
CA SER A 153 0.15 13.01 1.66
C SER A 153 1.03 13.40 2.85
N ALA A 154 2.21 12.78 2.94
CA ALA A 154 3.24 13.06 3.93
C ALA A 154 4.63 13.00 3.28
N ARG A 155 5.67 13.26 4.08
CA ARG A 155 7.06 13.09 3.62
C ARG A 155 7.97 12.66 4.76
N TYR A 156 8.91 11.76 4.46
CA TYR A 156 10.04 11.54 5.35
C TYR A 156 11.10 12.61 5.08
N LEU A 157 11.64 13.18 6.15
CA LEU A 157 12.77 14.10 6.10
C LEU A 157 13.98 13.43 6.73
N LEU A 158 15.11 13.43 6.01
CA LEU A 158 16.42 13.15 6.58
C LEU A 158 16.98 14.48 7.09
N LEU A 159 17.22 14.56 8.40
CA LEU A 159 17.74 15.74 9.08
C LEU A 159 19.17 15.49 9.57
N ASP A 160 20.01 16.52 9.62
CA ASP A 160 21.30 16.47 10.33
C ASP A 160 21.15 16.78 11.83
N GLY A 161 22.27 16.91 12.55
CA GLY A 161 22.27 17.19 13.99
C GLY A 161 21.75 18.58 14.38
N ASP A 162 21.65 19.51 13.42
CA ASP A 162 21.15 20.87 13.61
C ASP A 162 19.75 21.05 12.98
N ASP A 163 19.05 19.94 12.70
CA ASP A 163 17.73 19.89 12.06
C ASP A 163 17.66 20.45 10.62
N TYR A 164 18.79 20.54 9.92
CA TYR A 164 18.78 20.88 8.49
C TYR A 164 18.29 19.70 7.66
N VAL A 165 17.43 20.00 6.67
CA VAL A 165 16.90 18.98 5.75
C VAL A 165 17.96 18.59 4.73
N LEU A 166 18.49 17.36 4.86
CA LEU A 166 19.41 16.74 3.93
C LEU A 166 18.70 16.00 2.78
N GLY A 167 17.49 15.50 3.03
CA GLY A 167 16.73 14.76 2.04
C GLY A 167 15.23 14.73 2.29
N VAL A 168 14.44 14.58 1.22
CA VAL A 168 12.98 14.38 1.27
C VAL A 168 12.58 13.13 0.49
N ALA A 169 11.80 12.26 1.13
CA ALA A 169 11.15 11.12 0.48
C ALA A 169 9.61 11.28 0.59
N PRO A 170 8.91 11.57 -0.52
CA PRO A 170 7.45 11.61 -0.52
C PRO A 170 6.85 10.26 -0.14
N VAL A 171 5.75 10.27 0.63
CA VAL A 171 5.04 9.05 1.02
C VAL A 171 3.54 9.32 1.15
N ASN A 172 2.72 8.32 0.87
CA ASN A 172 1.30 8.34 1.23
C ASN A 172 1.07 7.56 2.53
N VAL A 173 0.25 8.12 3.41
CA VAL A 173 -0.25 7.45 4.63
C VAL A 173 -1.71 7.10 4.41
N PHE A 174 -2.03 5.81 4.48
CA PHE A 174 -3.38 5.28 4.32
C PHE A 174 -4.00 5.00 5.68
N LEU A 175 -5.10 5.67 6.02
CA LEU A 175 -5.90 5.37 7.21
C LEU A 175 -7.09 4.48 6.84
N TRP A 176 -7.04 3.22 7.22
CA TRP A 176 -8.04 2.19 6.95
C TRP A 176 -8.79 1.77 8.21
N SER A 177 -10.03 1.33 8.04
CA SER A 177 -10.84 0.75 9.11
C SER A 177 -10.58 -0.74 9.22
N THR A 178 -10.72 -1.29 10.44
CA THR A 178 -10.82 -2.74 10.67
C THR A 178 -11.91 -3.45 9.88
N ARG A 179 -12.90 -2.71 9.34
CA ARG A 179 -13.97 -3.24 8.49
C ARG A 179 -13.60 -3.35 7.01
N ASP A 180 -12.48 -2.74 6.59
CA ASP A 180 -12.03 -2.78 5.20
C ASP A 180 -11.58 -4.20 4.81
N ARG A 181 -12.01 -4.66 3.62
CA ARG A 181 -11.49 -5.87 2.97
C ARG A 181 -10.47 -5.47 1.91
N LEU A 182 -9.45 -6.30 1.71
CA LEU A 182 -8.28 -5.94 0.91
C LEU A 182 -8.14 -6.80 -0.35
N LEU A 183 -7.85 -6.17 -1.48
CA LEU A 183 -7.45 -6.85 -2.70
C LEU A 183 -5.98 -6.57 -2.99
N VAL A 184 -5.15 -7.60 -2.92
CA VAL A 184 -3.71 -7.52 -3.17
C VAL A 184 -3.47 -7.74 -4.66
N VAL A 185 -2.73 -6.85 -5.31
CA VAL A 185 -2.41 -6.91 -6.73
C VAL A 185 -0.91 -6.82 -6.90
N ASP A 186 -0.28 -7.90 -7.36
CA ASP A 186 1.09 -7.80 -7.87
C ASP A 186 1.15 -6.93 -9.13
N ILE A 187 2.29 -6.29 -9.39
CA ILE A 187 2.44 -5.44 -10.57
C ILE A 187 3.04 -6.23 -11.74
N ASP A 188 4.19 -6.85 -11.53
CA ASP A 188 5.09 -7.31 -12.60
C ASP A 188 4.70 -8.69 -13.13
N GLY A 189 4.01 -8.71 -14.28
CA GLY A 189 3.46 -9.92 -14.88
C GLY A 189 2.01 -10.22 -14.48
N THR A 190 1.41 -9.36 -13.65
CA THR A 190 0.02 -9.42 -13.20
C THR A 190 -0.81 -8.24 -13.74
N ILE A 191 -0.32 -7.00 -13.57
CA ILE A 191 -0.83 -5.81 -14.28
C ILE A 191 -0.12 -5.68 -15.62
N THR A 192 1.22 -5.67 -15.60
CA THR A 192 2.03 -5.78 -16.81
C THR A 192 2.07 -7.22 -17.29
N ARG A 193 2.36 -7.47 -18.57
CA ARG A 193 2.51 -8.85 -19.10
C ARG A 193 3.93 -9.43 -18.91
N SER A 194 4.90 -8.62 -18.50
CA SER A 194 6.32 -9.01 -18.36
C SER A 194 6.87 -8.64 -16.97
N ASN A 195 7.88 -9.42 -16.57
CA ASN A 195 8.59 -9.27 -15.29
C ASN A 195 9.70 -8.19 -15.43
N LEU A 196 10.99 -8.55 -15.43
CA LEU A 196 12.09 -7.58 -15.36
C LEU A 196 12.25 -6.70 -16.62
N ARG A 197 12.01 -7.24 -17.83
CA ARG A 197 11.99 -6.42 -19.05
C ARG A 197 10.96 -5.30 -18.95
N GLY A 198 9.78 -5.59 -18.38
CA GLY A 198 8.74 -4.59 -18.14
C GLY A 198 9.18 -3.48 -17.18
N VAL A 199 10.01 -3.78 -16.18
CA VAL A 199 10.61 -2.76 -15.29
C VAL A 199 11.54 -1.84 -16.06
N ILE A 200 12.45 -2.42 -16.86
CA ILE A 200 13.41 -1.66 -17.68
C ILE A 200 12.67 -0.82 -18.72
N ASP A 201 11.69 -1.40 -19.41
CA ASP A 201 10.88 -0.73 -20.40
C ASP A 201 10.06 0.39 -19.75
N THR A 202 9.42 0.15 -18.60
CA THR A 202 8.67 1.20 -17.87
C THR A 202 9.57 2.36 -17.48
N ILE A 203 10.82 2.08 -17.08
CA ILE A 203 11.79 3.11 -16.66
C ILE A 203 12.35 3.88 -17.86
N LEU A 204 12.59 3.20 -19.00
CA LEU A 204 13.29 3.79 -20.15
C LEU A 204 12.34 4.42 -21.17
N THR A 205 11.14 3.88 -21.36
CA THR A 205 10.29 4.26 -22.50
C THR A 205 9.03 5.03 -22.10
N GLU A 206 8.65 5.04 -20.82
CA GLU A 206 7.34 5.53 -20.35
C GLU A 206 6.15 4.96 -21.16
N GLN A 207 6.34 3.81 -21.84
CA GLN A 207 5.30 3.21 -22.68
C GLN A 207 4.47 2.21 -21.87
N TYR A 208 3.22 2.59 -21.62
CA TYR A 208 2.22 1.84 -20.87
C TYR A 208 1.56 0.68 -21.66
N THR A 209 2.07 0.36 -22.85
CA THR A 209 1.43 -0.53 -23.85
C THR A 209 1.55 -2.03 -23.57
N TYR A 210 2.19 -2.42 -22.46
CA TYR A 210 2.47 -3.83 -22.12
C TYR A 210 1.69 -4.31 -20.88
N CYS A 211 0.43 -3.90 -20.73
CA CYS A 211 -0.47 -4.34 -19.65
C CYS A 211 -1.48 -5.38 -20.13
N HIS A 212 -2.02 -6.19 -19.22
CA HIS A 212 -3.11 -7.11 -19.53
C HIS A 212 -4.39 -6.34 -19.86
N ASP A 213 -5.07 -6.71 -20.94
CA ASP A 213 -6.29 -6.03 -21.38
C ASP A 213 -7.41 -6.15 -20.33
N GLY A 214 -8.12 -5.04 -20.10
CA GLY A 214 -9.24 -4.96 -19.16
C GLY A 214 -8.87 -4.89 -17.68
N VAL A 215 -7.59 -4.95 -17.29
CA VAL A 215 -7.18 -4.91 -15.88
C VAL A 215 -7.64 -3.64 -15.16
N CYS A 216 -7.59 -2.48 -15.82
CA CYS A 216 -8.06 -1.22 -15.22
C CYS A 216 -9.57 -1.23 -15.03
N GLN A 217 -10.32 -1.69 -16.02
CA GLN A 217 -11.78 -1.80 -15.94
C GLN A 217 -12.20 -2.79 -14.85
N PHE A 218 -11.56 -3.95 -14.79
CA PHE A 218 -11.83 -4.97 -13.79
C PHE A 218 -11.56 -4.46 -12.38
N LEU A 219 -10.34 -4.00 -12.08
CA LEU A 219 -9.99 -3.53 -10.74
C LEU A 219 -10.84 -2.32 -10.31
N SER A 220 -11.13 -1.39 -11.22
CA SER A 220 -12.00 -0.25 -10.89
C SER A 220 -13.47 -0.58 -10.69
N SER A 221 -13.94 -1.75 -11.16
CA SER A 221 -15.31 -2.22 -10.95
C SER A 221 -15.54 -2.93 -9.61
N ILE A 222 -14.47 -3.24 -8.86
CA ILE A 222 -14.60 -3.87 -7.54
C ILE A 222 -14.84 -2.77 -6.51
N GLU A 223 -16.11 -2.58 -6.16
CA GLU A 223 -16.51 -1.57 -5.17
C GLU A 223 -16.25 -2.02 -3.73
N ASN A 224 -16.14 -1.05 -2.81
CA ASN A 224 -16.03 -1.27 -1.36
C ASN A 224 -14.85 -2.16 -0.92
N VAL A 225 -13.77 -2.21 -1.70
CA VAL A 225 -12.52 -2.90 -1.38
C VAL A 225 -11.36 -1.90 -1.38
N ARG A 226 -10.34 -2.15 -0.55
CA ARG A 226 -9.08 -1.40 -0.61
C ARG A 226 -8.09 -2.13 -1.51
N MET A 227 -7.57 -1.44 -2.51
CA MET A 227 -6.49 -1.96 -3.34
C MET A 227 -5.17 -1.86 -2.59
N LEU A 228 -4.32 -2.88 -2.69
CA LEU A 228 -2.94 -2.87 -2.24
C LEU A 228 -2.05 -3.37 -3.36
N TYR A 229 -1.11 -2.54 -3.82
CA TYR A 229 -0.18 -2.89 -4.88
C TYR A 229 1.11 -3.44 -4.29
N LEU A 230 1.52 -4.61 -4.74
CA LEU A 230 2.74 -5.28 -4.29
C LEU A 230 3.72 -5.40 -5.45
N THR A 231 5.00 -5.08 -5.21
CA THR A 231 6.02 -5.14 -6.28
C THR A 231 7.32 -5.79 -5.84
N SER A 232 7.94 -6.49 -6.79
CA SER A 232 9.33 -6.95 -6.66
C SER A 232 10.35 -5.88 -7.06
N ARG A 233 9.89 -4.75 -7.62
CA ARG A 233 10.74 -3.60 -7.93
C ARG A 233 11.37 -3.07 -6.64
N PRO A 234 12.65 -2.70 -6.65
CA PRO A 234 13.27 -2.17 -5.44
C PRO A 234 12.78 -0.76 -5.12
N ILE A 235 12.83 -0.42 -3.84
CA ILE A 235 12.38 0.87 -3.30
C ILE A 235 12.97 2.10 -4.01
N GLY A 236 14.18 2.02 -4.56
CA GLY A 236 14.82 3.13 -5.28
C GLY A 236 14.06 3.63 -6.52
N ILE A 237 13.09 2.85 -7.03
CA ILE A 237 12.18 3.22 -8.13
C ILE A 237 10.71 3.24 -7.72
N ALA A 238 10.42 3.33 -6.41
CA ALA A 238 9.05 3.34 -5.91
C ALA A 238 8.24 4.51 -6.47
N ASN A 239 8.83 5.71 -6.57
CA ASN A 239 8.16 6.88 -7.13
C ASN A 239 7.78 6.68 -8.61
N THR A 240 8.69 6.12 -9.42
CA THR A 240 8.41 5.77 -10.82
C THR A 240 7.30 4.74 -10.93
N THR A 241 7.29 3.74 -10.05
CA THR A 241 6.25 2.71 -10.00
C THR A 241 4.89 3.31 -9.62
N ARG A 242 4.86 4.24 -8.67
CA ARG A 242 3.65 4.95 -8.26
C ARG A 242 3.10 5.85 -9.38
N LYS A 243 3.99 6.53 -10.12
CA LYS A 243 3.64 7.30 -11.33
C LYS A 243 3.04 6.37 -12.41
N PHE A 244 3.64 5.21 -12.64
CA PHE A 244 3.10 4.21 -13.57
C PHE A 244 1.66 3.81 -13.20
N LEU A 245 1.41 3.43 -11.94
CA LEU A 245 0.07 3.04 -11.48
C LEU A 245 -0.94 4.18 -11.65
N SER A 246 -0.57 5.42 -11.31
CA SER A 246 -1.47 6.57 -11.38
C SER A 246 -1.72 7.07 -12.80
N GLN A 247 -0.85 6.77 -13.76
CA GLN A 247 -0.96 7.20 -15.16
C GLN A 247 -1.49 6.10 -16.09
N LEU A 248 -1.54 4.84 -15.66
CA LEU A 248 -2.07 3.76 -16.49
C LEU A 248 -3.56 3.98 -16.81
N ARG A 249 -3.89 3.97 -18.11
CA ARG A 249 -5.26 4.13 -18.63
C ARG A 249 -5.56 3.05 -19.66
N GLN A 250 -6.76 2.48 -19.62
CA GLN A 250 -7.28 1.58 -20.66
C GLN A 250 -8.65 2.06 -21.14
N ALA A 251 -8.97 1.81 -22.42
CA ALA A 251 -10.24 2.18 -23.05
C ALA A 251 -10.65 3.65 -22.79
N GLN A 252 -9.67 4.55 -22.81
CA GLN A 252 -9.78 6.02 -22.67
C GLN A 252 -10.29 6.56 -21.31
N SER A 253 -11.00 5.78 -20.50
CA SER A 253 -11.58 6.25 -19.23
C SER A 253 -11.20 5.45 -17.99
N HIS A 254 -10.86 4.16 -18.12
CA HIS A 254 -10.60 3.31 -16.96
C HIS A 254 -9.18 3.50 -16.44
N GLN A 255 -9.08 3.72 -15.13
CA GLN A 255 -7.82 3.89 -14.40
C GLN A 255 -7.73 2.84 -13.30
N LEU A 256 -6.52 2.55 -12.85
CA LEU A 256 -6.33 1.76 -11.64
C LEU A 256 -6.85 2.53 -10.42
N PRO A 257 -7.58 1.90 -9.48
CA PRO A 257 -7.95 2.55 -8.23
C PRO A 257 -6.73 2.91 -7.39
N GLY A 258 -6.82 3.99 -6.60
CA GLY A 258 -5.75 4.35 -5.67
C GLY A 258 -5.54 3.30 -4.58
N GLY A 259 -4.29 3.08 -4.19
CA GLY A 259 -3.92 2.16 -3.11
C GLY A 259 -2.43 2.26 -2.75
N PRO A 260 -2.02 1.79 -1.54
CA PRO A 260 -0.62 1.78 -1.13
C PRO A 260 0.23 0.89 -2.02
N LEU A 261 1.46 1.33 -2.24
CA LEU A 261 2.53 0.54 -2.84
C LEU A 261 3.45 -0.02 -1.74
N LEU A 262 3.52 -1.35 -1.67
CA LEU A 262 4.49 -2.10 -0.86
C LEU A 262 5.43 -2.91 -1.76
N GLY A 263 6.63 -3.24 -1.28
CA GLY A 263 7.52 -4.06 -2.10
C GLY A 263 8.89 -4.32 -1.50
N PHE A 264 9.83 -4.61 -2.38
CA PHE A 264 11.17 -5.03 -2.01
C PHE A 264 12.05 -3.88 -1.49
N THR A 265 12.58 -4.04 -0.28
CA THR A 265 13.39 -3.02 0.41
C THR A 265 14.89 -3.11 0.12
N GLY A 266 15.33 -4.05 -0.73
CA GLY A 266 16.74 -4.16 -1.13
C GLY A 266 17.14 -3.27 -2.31
N SER A 267 18.34 -3.47 -2.84
CA SER A 267 18.89 -2.71 -3.97
C SER A 267 18.55 -3.32 -5.34
N MET A 268 18.70 -2.54 -6.43
CA MET A 268 18.61 -3.04 -7.82
C MET A 268 19.50 -4.24 -8.06
N ALA A 269 20.77 -4.17 -7.65
CA ALA A 269 21.73 -5.27 -7.82
C ALA A 269 21.27 -6.55 -7.12
N LYS A 270 20.63 -6.41 -5.94
CA LYS A 270 20.04 -7.54 -5.23
C LYS A 270 18.83 -8.10 -5.98
N VAL A 271 17.99 -7.27 -6.61
CA VAL A 271 16.87 -7.77 -7.45
C VAL A 271 17.36 -8.52 -8.68
N LEU A 272 18.41 -8.03 -9.36
CA LEU A 272 19.03 -8.77 -10.48
C LEU A 272 19.56 -10.14 -10.03
N LEU A 273 20.18 -10.22 -8.85
CA LEU A 273 20.63 -11.49 -8.28
C LEU A 273 19.45 -12.39 -7.86
N MET A 274 18.35 -11.82 -7.36
CA MET A 274 17.16 -12.58 -6.98
C MET A 274 16.45 -13.19 -8.17
N GLU A 275 16.44 -12.53 -9.33
CA GLU A 275 15.93 -13.12 -10.57
C GLU A 275 16.67 -14.41 -10.93
N LEU A 276 17.98 -14.46 -10.67
CA LEU A 276 18.84 -15.61 -10.92
C LEU A 276 18.71 -16.72 -9.85
N VAL A 277 18.36 -16.37 -8.61
CA VAL A 277 18.37 -17.31 -7.47
C VAL A 277 16.98 -17.81 -7.09
N SER A 278 15.90 -17.16 -7.55
CA SER A 278 14.47 -17.48 -7.41
C SER A 278 13.94 -17.62 -5.96
N LYS A 279 14.65 -18.32 -5.08
CA LYS A 279 14.27 -18.73 -3.71
C LYS A 279 13.95 -17.61 -2.72
N SER A 280 14.37 -16.36 -2.94
CA SER A 280 14.18 -15.26 -1.95
C SER A 280 13.04 -14.29 -2.28
N VAL A 281 12.34 -14.46 -3.42
CA VAL A 281 11.29 -13.52 -3.87
C VAL A 281 10.00 -13.65 -3.06
N HIS A 282 9.55 -14.88 -2.76
CA HIS A 282 8.32 -15.06 -1.97
C HIS A 282 8.48 -14.61 -0.51
N GLU A 283 9.68 -14.73 0.06
CA GLU A 283 9.95 -14.36 1.45
C GLU A 283 9.71 -12.87 1.71
N PHE A 284 10.17 -11.98 0.82
CA PHE A 284 9.95 -10.55 1.02
C PHE A 284 8.49 -10.14 0.79
N LYS A 285 7.80 -10.72 -0.22
CA LYS A 285 6.39 -10.41 -0.47
C LYS A 285 5.54 -10.82 0.72
N ARG A 286 5.81 -12.01 1.25
CA ARG A 286 5.18 -12.50 2.48
C ARG A 286 5.47 -11.56 3.64
N GLU A 287 6.74 -11.21 3.87
CA GLU A 287 7.13 -10.31 4.97
C GLU A 287 6.47 -8.94 4.86
N ALA A 288 6.42 -8.37 3.65
CA ALA A 288 5.77 -7.09 3.40
C ALA A 288 4.29 -7.13 3.75
N LEU A 289 3.56 -8.18 3.34
CA LEU A 289 2.15 -8.37 3.69
C LEU A 289 1.97 -8.66 5.19
N THR A 290 2.76 -9.55 5.76
CA THR A 290 2.65 -9.94 7.17
C THR A 290 2.89 -8.74 8.09
N THR A 291 3.97 -8.00 7.87
CA THR A 291 4.39 -6.92 8.77
C THR A 291 3.58 -5.64 8.56
N ASN A 292 3.23 -5.28 7.31
CA ASN A 292 2.57 -4.00 7.03
C ASN A 292 1.05 -4.09 6.88
N VAL A 293 0.48 -5.29 6.83
CA VAL A 293 -0.96 -5.50 6.66
C VAL A 293 -1.49 -6.43 7.73
N VAL A 294 -1.08 -7.69 7.74
CA VAL A 294 -1.70 -8.73 8.57
C VAL A 294 -1.50 -8.42 10.06
N ARG A 295 -0.28 -8.10 10.48
CA ARG A 295 0.04 -7.80 11.88
C ARG A 295 -0.74 -6.58 12.41
N PRO A 296 -0.80 -5.43 11.73
CA PRO A 296 -1.62 -4.31 12.17
C PRO A 296 -3.10 -4.66 12.37
N PHE A 297 -3.71 -5.40 11.45
CA PHE A 297 -5.10 -5.83 11.60
C PHE A 297 -5.28 -6.85 12.74
N LEU A 298 -4.33 -7.78 12.91
CA LEU A 298 -4.34 -8.77 14.00
C LEU A 298 -4.21 -8.11 15.38
N GLN A 299 -3.40 -7.06 15.51
CA GLN A 299 -3.27 -6.28 16.75
C GLN A 299 -4.61 -5.67 17.19
N LEU A 300 -5.49 -5.37 16.22
CA LEU A 300 -6.85 -4.88 16.46
C LEU A 300 -7.91 -5.99 16.40
N GLY A 301 -7.50 -7.25 16.53
CA GLY A 301 -8.40 -8.41 16.63
C GLY A 301 -9.01 -8.89 15.31
N VAL A 302 -8.63 -8.32 14.17
CA VAL A 302 -9.19 -8.72 12.86
C VAL A 302 -8.35 -9.82 12.22
N ARG A 303 -9.02 -10.91 11.86
CA ARG A 303 -8.47 -12.00 11.03
C ARG A 303 -9.11 -11.96 9.64
N ASN A 304 -8.51 -12.62 8.66
CA ASN A 304 -9.08 -12.81 7.32
C ASN A 304 -9.46 -11.49 6.62
N VAL A 305 -8.48 -10.60 6.50
CA VAL A 305 -8.64 -9.25 5.91
C VAL A 305 -8.72 -9.27 4.38
N PHE A 306 -8.20 -10.31 3.75
CA PHE A 306 -8.11 -10.40 2.30
C PHE A 306 -9.44 -10.81 1.68
N LEU A 307 -9.80 -10.12 0.59
CA LEU A 307 -10.85 -10.54 -0.33
C LEU A 307 -10.28 -11.45 -1.41
N ALA A 308 -9.17 -11.02 -2.03
CA ALA A 308 -8.48 -11.77 -3.08
C ALA A 308 -7.03 -11.28 -3.22
N GLY A 309 -6.19 -12.12 -3.82
CA GLY A 309 -4.82 -11.79 -4.22
C GLY A 309 -4.56 -12.19 -5.66
N PHE A 310 -4.08 -11.25 -6.47
CA PHE A 310 -3.69 -11.45 -7.86
C PHE A 310 -2.17 -11.45 -7.99
N GLY A 311 -1.62 -12.54 -8.52
CA GLY A 311 -0.20 -12.70 -8.82
C GLY A 311 0.03 -13.33 -10.19
N ASN A 312 1.28 -13.65 -10.53
CA ASN A 312 1.61 -14.29 -11.81
C ASN A 312 2.51 -15.52 -11.67
N SER A 313 3.01 -15.78 -10.47
CA SER A 313 3.95 -16.85 -10.20
C SER A 313 3.55 -17.71 -9.01
N LEU A 314 4.13 -18.91 -8.95
CA LEU A 314 4.02 -19.78 -7.78
C LEU A 314 4.59 -19.11 -6.51
N MET A 315 5.56 -18.20 -6.67
CA MET A 315 6.14 -17.47 -5.55
C MET A 315 5.14 -16.48 -4.94
N ASP A 316 4.29 -15.85 -5.76
CA ASP A 316 3.25 -14.95 -5.27
C ASP A 316 2.22 -15.71 -4.46
N MET A 317 1.77 -16.85 -4.99
CA MET A 317 0.86 -17.71 -4.26
C MET A 317 1.46 -18.19 -2.94
N GLN A 318 2.73 -18.62 -2.90
CA GLN A 318 3.39 -18.99 -1.65
C GLN A 318 3.47 -17.82 -0.67
N ALA A 319 3.72 -16.62 -1.18
CA ALA A 319 3.76 -15.41 -0.36
C ALA A 319 2.39 -15.06 0.22
N TYR A 320 1.33 -15.13 -0.59
CA TYR A 320 -0.05 -14.82 -0.19
C TYR A 320 -0.58 -15.86 0.79
N HIS A 321 -0.43 -17.15 0.48
CA HIS A 321 -0.82 -18.23 1.36
C HIS A 321 -0.05 -18.16 2.68
N GLY A 322 1.27 -17.93 2.63
CA GLY A 322 2.12 -17.76 3.80
C GLY A 322 1.81 -16.50 4.63
N ALA A 323 1.10 -15.51 4.08
CA ALA A 323 0.58 -14.35 4.80
C ALA A 323 -0.85 -14.58 5.34
N GLY A 324 -1.43 -15.78 5.15
CA GLY A 324 -2.73 -16.17 5.68
C GLY A 324 -3.91 -15.99 4.72
N MET A 325 -3.65 -15.77 3.42
CA MET A 325 -4.70 -15.79 2.39
C MET A 325 -5.10 -17.23 2.06
N GLN A 326 -6.40 -17.51 1.97
CA GLN A 326 -6.88 -18.85 1.63
C GLN A 326 -6.62 -19.16 0.14
N MET A 327 -6.44 -20.45 -0.19
CA MET A 327 -6.13 -20.86 -1.57
C MET A 327 -7.19 -20.38 -2.58
N HIS A 328 -8.48 -20.48 -2.24
CA HIS A 328 -9.59 -20.02 -3.09
C HIS A 328 -9.72 -18.48 -3.21
N GLN A 329 -8.88 -17.71 -2.50
CA GLN A 329 -8.76 -16.26 -2.63
C GLN A 329 -7.59 -15.87 -3.56
N ILE A 330 -6.75 -16.83 -3.98
CA ILE A 330 -5.54 -16.57 -4.78
C ILE A 330 -5.82 -16.84 -6.26
N TYR A 331 -5.53 -15.83 -7.09
CA TYR A 331 -5.70 -15.83 -8.53
C TYR A 331 -4.35 -15.58 -9.20
N LEU A 332 -4.01 -16.41 -10.19
CA LEU A 332 -2.76 -16.29 -10.91
C LEU A 332 -3.01 -16.04 -12.40
N VAL A 333 -2.36 -15.00 -12.93
CA VAL A 333 -2.44 -14.59 -14.33
C VAL A 333 -1.28 -15.21 -15.11
N ASP A 334 -1.57 -15.79 -16.28
CA ASP A 334 -0.56 -16.28 -17.20
C ASP A 334 -0.22 -15.27 -18.31
N LYS A 335 0.86 -15.53 -19.06
CA LYS A 335 1.31 -14.63 -20.16
C LYS A 335 0.30 -14.48 -21.30
N ARG A 336 -0.68 -15.38 -21.39
CA ARG A 336 -1.80 -15.33 -22.35
C ARG A 336 -2.99 -14.56 -21.78
N SER A 337 -2.84 -13.92 -20.62
CA SER A 337 -3.87 -13.19 -19.89
C SER A 337 -4.97 -14.05 -19.28
N ARG A 338 -4.84 -15.37 -19.27
CA ARG A 338 -5.81 -16.24 -18.60
C ARG A 338 -5.55 -16.22 -17.11
N ILE A 339 -6.62 -16.32 -16.33
CA ILE A 339 -6.56 -16.23 -14.87
C ILE A 339 -7.08 -17.54 -14.29
N TYR A 340 -6.37 -18.14 -13.35
CA TYR A 340 -6.83 -19.33 -12.66
C TYR A 340 -6.89 -19.08 -11.15
N CYS A 341 -7.98 -19.51 -10.53
CA CYS A 341 -8.15 -19.55 -9.09
C CYS A 341 -7.57 -20.84 -8.52
N LEU A 342 -7.11 -20.80 -7.27
CA LEU A 342 -6.60 -21.98 -6.58
C LEU A 342 -7.65 -22.58 -5.63
N ASP A 343 -8.82 -22.88 -6.19
CA ASP A 343 -10.00 -23.41 -5.50
C ASP A 343 -10.22 -24.92 -5.72
N CYS A 344 -9.26 -25.63 -6.32
CA CYS A 344 -9.32 -27.08 -6.40
C CYS A 344 -9.21 -27.67 -4.98
N LYS A 345 -10.17 -28.52 -4.61
CA LYS A 345 -10.20 -29.16 -3.29
C LYS A 345 -9.00 -30.09 -3.13
N ALA A 346 -7.97 -29.62 -2.44
CA ALA A 346 -6.87 -30.46 -2.01
C ALA A 346 -7.25 -31.21 -0.73
N ASN A 347 -6.89 -32.49 -0.63
CA ASN A 347 -7.12 -33.30 0.58
C ASN A 347 -6.23 -32.86 1.76
N ARG A 348 -5.24 -32.00 1.52
CA ARG A 348 -4.27 -31.50 2.49
C ARG A 348 -3.80 -30.11 2.10
N GLU A 349 -3.42 -29.33 3.11
CA GLU A 349 -2.73 -28.05 2.93
C GLU A 349 -1.44 -28.23 2.10
N PRO A 350 -1.22 -27.41 1.06
CA PRO A 350 -0.04 -27.53 0.20
C PRO A 350 1.23 -27.09 0.94
N LEU A 351 2.26 -27.94 0.93
CA LEU A 351 3.55 -27.69 1.60
C LEU A 351 4.71 -27.54 0.61
N ARG A 352 4.61 -28.13 -0.58
CA ARG A 352 5.66 -28.14 -1.61
C ARG A 352 5.14 -27.58 -2.92
N ASN A 353 6.06 -27.13 -3.78
CA ASN A 353 5.73 -26.53 -5.09
C ASN A 353 4.75 -27.37 -5.93
N GLN A 354 4.89 -28.69 -5.92
CA GLN A 354 3.99 -29.59 -6.66
C GLN A 354 2.56 -29.56 -6.11
N ASP A 355 2.40 -29.56 -4.79
CA ASP A 355 1.09 -29.57 -4.13
C ASP A 355 0.27 -28.33 -4.55
N TYR A 356 0.94 -27.19 -4.66
CA TYR A 356 0.35 -25.95 -5.13
C TYR A 356 -0.03 -25.94 -6.63
N MET A 357 0.74 -26.62 -7.49
CA MET A 357 0.39 -26.74 -8.90
C MET A 357 -0.89 -27.55 -9.12
N HIS A 358 -1.18 -28.50 -8.23
CA HIS A 358 -2.42 -29.28 -8.24
C HIS A 358 -3.64 -28.52 -7.67
N ALA A 359 -3.42 -27.38 -7.01
CA ALA A 359 -4.49 -26.56 -6.45
C ALA A 359 -5.22 -25.70 -7.50
N ARG A 360 -4.72 -25.63 -8.75
CA ARG A 360 -5.36 -24.89 -9.84
C ARG A 360 -6.75 -25.46 -10.15
N GLY A 361 -7.78 -24.65 -9.98
CA GLY A 361 -9.16 -25.01 -10.26
C GLY A 361 -9.75 -24.14 -11.36
N THR A 362 -10.67 -23.25 -10.98
CA THR A 362 -11.47 -22.44 -11.91
C THR A 362 -10.59 -21.57 -12.81
N LEU A 363 -10.84 -21.64 -14.12
CA LEU A 363 -10.14 -20.89 -15.16
C LEU A 363 -11.05 -19.81 -15.75
N PHE A 364 -10.48 -18.64 -16.01
CA PHE A 364 -11.10 -17.48 -16.64
C PHE A 364 -10.28 -17.05 -17.85
N GLU A 365 -10.95 -16.55 -18.89
CA GLU A 365 -10.29 -16.12 -20.13
C GLU A 365 -9.45 -14.85 -19.96
N GLY A 366 -9.71 -14.07 -18.91
CA GLY A 366 -8.90 -12.94 -18.46
C GLY A 366 -9.67 -11.97 -17.59
N TYR A 367 -9.13 -10.75 -17.43
CA TYR A 367 -9.76 -9.71 -16.59
C TYR A 367 -11.15 -9.28 -17.08
N GLN A 368 -11.45 -9.48 -18.37
CA GLN A 368 -12.76 -9.15 -18.96
C GLN A 368 -13.78 -10.28 -18.83
N ASP A 369 -13.40 -11.43 -18.26
CA ASP A 369 -14.33 -12.55 -18.07
C ASP A 369 -15.40 -12.16 -17.05
N SER A 370 -16.65 -12.09 -17.51
CA SER A 370 -17.82 -11.75 -16.69
C SER A 370 -18.00 -12.62 -15.44
N LYS A 371 -17.46 -13.85 -15.42
CA LYS A 371 -17.58 -14.78 -14.29
C LYS A 371 -16.56 -14.51 -13.19
N LEU A 372 -15.47 -13.82 -13.49
CA LEU A 372 -14.36 -13.61 -12.54
C LEU A 372 -14.82 -12.82 -11.30
N MET A 373 -15.55 -11.72 -11.51
CA MET A 373 -16.09 -10.90 -10.42
C MET A 373 -17.06 -11.70 -9.55
N ALA A 374 -18.02 -12.38 -10.18
CA ALA A 374 -19.02 -13.17 -9.49
C ALA A 374 -18.37 -14.30 -8.67
N HIS A 375 -17.30 -14.89 -9.18
CA HIS A 375 -16.53 -15.90 -8.46
C HIS A 375 -15.88 -15.32 -7.19
N ILE A 376 -15.16 -14.19 -7.28
CA ILE A 376 -14.50 -13.56 -6.12
C ILE A 376 -15.51 -13.22 -5.03
N LEU A 377 -16.61 -12.57 -5.39
CA LEU A 377 -17.65 -12.18 -4.44
C LEU A 377 -18.36 -13.41 -3.86
N GLY A 378 -18.58 -14.46 -4.68
CA GLY A 378 -19.15 -15.73 -4.23
C GLY A 378 -18.29 -16.43 -3.17
N GLN A 379 -16.97 -16.49 -3.38
CA GLN A 379 -16.03 -17.07 -2.40
C GLN A 379 -16.06 -16.31 -1.07
N ALA A 380 -16.14 -14.97 -1.11
CA ALA A 380 -16.21 -14.15 0.09
C ALA A 380 -17.50 -14.37 0.91
N LEU A 381 -18.63 -14.57 0.23
CA LEU A 381 -19.90 -14.86 0.90
C LEU A 381 -19.84 -16.21 1.64
N ILE A 382 -19.27 -17.25 1.01
CA ILE A 382 -19.16 -18.58 1.63
C ILE A 382 -18.41 -18.51 2.96
N GLU A 383 -17.32 -17.76 3.05
CA GLU A 383 -16.55 -17.56 4.29
C GLU A 383 -17.38 -16.90 5.41
N THR A 384 -18.21 -15.91 5.08
CA THR A 384 -19.05 -15.23 6.08
C THR A 384 -20.12 -16.17 6.67
N PHE A 385 -20.54 -17.20 5.93
CA PHE A 385 -21.47 -18.21 6.43
C PHE A 385 -20.79 -19.30 7.25
N ASP A 386 -19.57 -19.71 6.88
CA ASP A 386 -18.81 -20.75 7.60
C ASP A 386 -18.21 -20.24 8.93
N THR A 387 -18.05 -18.92 9.08
CA THR A 387 -17.54 -18.28 10.30
C THR A 387 -18.60 -17.94 11.35
N LYS A 388 -19.90 -18.23 11.10
CA LYS A 388 -20.89 -18.18 12.18
C LYS A 388 -20.51 -19.21 13.25
N PRO A 389 -20.48 -18.83 14.55
CA PRO A 389 -20.19 -19.81 15.59
C PRO A 389 -21.20 -20.94 15.47
N LYS A 390 -20.72 -22.18 15.35
CA LYS A 390 -21.55 -23.36 15.51
C LYS A 390 -22.31 -23.18 16.82
N LEU A 391 -23.59 -22.84 16.71
CA LEU A 391 -24.49 -22.68 17.85
C LEU A 391 -24.33 -23.95 18.69
N ALA A 392 -24.04 -23.76 19.98
CA ALA A 392 -23.77 -24.82 20.93
C ALA A 392 -24.72 -26.01 20.72
N ALA A 393 -24.17 -27.12 20.19
CA ALA A 393 -24.75 -28.43 20.38
C ALA A 393 -24.50 -28.82 21.84
N SER A 394 -25.19 -28.16 22.76
CA SER A 394 -25.48 -28.71 24.08
C SER A 394 -26.40 -29.90 23.87
N LEU A 395 -25.83 -31.06 23.50
CA LEU A 395 -26.48 -32.33 23.77
C LEU A 395 -26.51 -32.50 25.29
N LYS A 396 -27.65 -32.15 25.89
CA LYS A 396 -28.12 -32.85 27.09
C LYS A 396 -28.28 -34.31 26.70
N ILE A 397 -27.47 -35.18 27.28
CA ILE A 397 -27.84 -36.58 27.48
C ILE A 397 -27.82 -36.81 28.99
N VAL A 398 -29.04 -37.11 29.46
CA VAL A 398 -29.55 -37.58 30.74
C VAL A 398 -28.53 -38.02 31.77
#